data_AF-A0A3B0M212-F1
#
_entry.id   AF-A0A3B0M212-F1
#
_cell.length_a   1.000
_cell.length_b   1.000
_cell.length_c   1.000
_cell.angle_alpha   90.00
_cell.angle_beta   90.00
_cell.angle_gamma   90.00
#
_symmetry.space_group_name_H-M   'P 1'
#
loop_
_entity.id
_entity.type
_entity.pdbx_description
1 polymer ?
#
loop_
_entity_poly.entity_id
_entity_poly.type
_entity_poly.pdbx_seq_one_letter_code
_entity_poly.pdbx_strand_id
1 'polypeptide(L)'
;MRDYTEFITSQHLTAEKFTRHIELMTRPLGDILTLAGRLNAFFSIDNSTGKQLDAVGEWIGLSRFVKTPIKGVYFFTGYRKSRI
;
A
#
# COMPACT_ATOMS: atom_id res chain seq x y z
N MET A 1 16.67 8.13 -1.19
CA MET A 1 17.30 7.28 -2.24
C MET A 1 18.03 8.23 -3.16
N ARG A 2 19.27 7.92 -3.56
CA ARG A 2 20.01 8.80 -4.49
C ARG A 2 19.51 8.59 -5.91
N ASP A 3 19.53 9.66 -6.70
CA ASP A 3 19.20 9.59 -8.11
C ASP A 3 20.33 8.84 -8.85
N TYR A 4 20.00 7.77 -9.56
CA TYR A 4 21.00 6.98 -10.28
C TYR A 4 21.60 7.74 -11.47
N THR A 5 20.94 8.79 -11.95
CA THR A 5 21.47 9.64 -13.02
C THR A 5 22.68 10.47 -12.59
N GLU A 6 22.91 10.65 -11.27
CA GLU A 6 24.12 11.30 -10.73
C GLU A 6 25.41 10.52 -11.04
N PHE A 7 25.30 9.23 -11.36
CA PHE A 7 26.45 8.38 -11.70
C PHE A 7 26.76 8.37 -13.21
N ILE A 8 26.02 9.13 -14.02
CA ILE A 8 26.30 9.26 -15.46
C ILE A 8 27.58 10.08 -15.63
N THR A 9 28.51 9.57 -16.43
CA THR A 9 29.77 10.27 -16.72
C THR A 9 29.52 11.56 -17.50
N SER A 10 30.39 12.56 -17.32
CA SER A 10 30.29 13.88 -17.99
C SER A 10 30.16 13.80 -19.51
N GLN A 11 30.72 12.76 -20.12
CA GLN A 11 30.65 12.51 -21.57
C GLN A 11 29.22 12.22 -22.08
N HIS A 12 28.37 11.61 -21.24
CA HIS A 12 27.02 11.20 -21.63
C HIS A 12 25.90 12.05 -21.02
N LEU A 13 26.25 13.04 -20.19
CA LEU A 13 25.31 13.94 -19.53
C LEU A 13 24.47 14.76 -20.52
N THR A 14 25.01 15.10 -21.68
CA THR A 14 24.29 15.85 -22.74
C THR A 14 23.47 14.96 -23.66
N ALA A 15 23.61 13.63 -23.55
CA ALA A 15 22.88 12.67 -24.38
C ALA A 15 21.50 12.37 -23.77
N GLU A 16 20.51 13.22 -24.03
CA GLU A 16 19.17 13.16 -23.43
C GLU A 16 18.52 11.76 -23.51
N LYS A 17 18.62 11.09 -24.67
CA LYS A 17 18.05 9.74 -24.86
C LYS A 17 18.70 8.69 -23.96
N PHE A 18 20.01 8.81 -23.73
CA PHE A 18 20.75 7.89 -22.87
C PHE A 18 20.34 8.09 -21.40
N THR A 19 20.37 9.34 -20.93
CA THR A 19 19.95 9.68 -19.56
C THR A 19 18.53 9.22 -19.27
N ARG A 20 17.59 9.46 -20.19
CA ARG A 20 16.20 9.02 -20.04
C ARG A 20 16.04 7.51 -20.04
N HIS A 21 16.85 6.78 -20.81
CA HIS A 21 16.81 5.32 -20.80
C HIS A 21 17.25 4.75 -19.45
N ILE A 22 18.34 5.28 -18.88
CA ILE A 22 18.83 4.91 -17.55
C ILE A 22 17.80 5.26 -16.48
N GLU A 23 17.18 6.45 -16.53
CA GLU A 23 16.10 6.84 -15.63
C GLU A 23 14.93 5.85 -15.70
N LEU A 24 14.45 5.52 -16.90
CA LEU A 24 13.33 4.58 -17.07
C LEU A 24 13.60 3.19 -16.51
N MET A 25 14.85 2.72 -16.58
CA MET A 25 15.24 1.44 -16.01
C MET A 25 15.39 1.48 -14.49
N THR A 26 15.98 2.55 -13.96
CA THR A 26 16.37 2.63 -12.54
C THR A 26 15.24 3.11 -11.63
N ARG A 27 14.34 3.96 -12.15
CA ARG A 27 13.17 4.46 -11.43
C ARG A 27 12.28 3.37 -10.82
N PRO A 28 11.82 2.34 -11.54
CA PRO A 28 10.97 1.30 -10.95
C PRO A 28 11.68 0.52 -9.84
N LEU A 29 13.02 0.36 -9.92
CA LEU A 29 13.79 -0.28 -8.85
C LEU A 29 13.79 0.58 -7.57
N GLY A 30 13.93 1.90 -7.71
CA GLY A 30 13.80 2.84 -6.60
C GLY A 30 12.40 2.86 -5.98
N ASP A 31 11.36 2.81 -6.82
CA ASP A 31 9.97 2.77 -6.37
C ASP A 31 9.66 1.48 -5.60
N ILE A 32 10.11 0.33 -6.09
CA ILE A 32 9.95 -0.97 -5.40
C ILE A 32 10.67 -0.97 -4.05
N LEU A 33 11.91 -0.45 -3.98
CA LEU A 33 12.64 -0.41 -2.72
C LEU A 33 11.96 0.53 -1.70
N THR A 34 11.47 1.67 -2.18
CA THR A 34 10.71 2.63 -1.34
C THR A 34 9.43 1.99 -0.80
N LEU A 35 8.73 1.22 -1.64
CA LEU A 35 7.56 0.45 -1.23
C LEU A 35 7.94 -0.64 -0.21
N ALA A 36 9.01 -1.38 -0.46
CA ALA A 36 9.49 -2.43 0.42
C ALA A 36 9.85 -1.89 1.82
N GLY A 37 10.49 -0.72 1.89
CA GLY A 37 10.79 -0.05 3.16
C GLY A 37 9.53 0.36 3.95
N ARG A 38 8.40 0.56 3.28
CA ARG A 38 7.11 0.89 3.90
C ARG A 38 6.26 -0.34 4.21
N LEU A 39 6.68 -1.53 3.78
CA LEU A 39 5.86 -2.73 3.86
C LEU A 39 5.45 -3.03 5.31
N ASN A 40 6.39 -2.94 6.26
CA ASN A 40 6.09 -3.16 7.68
C ASN A 40 5.00 -2.19 8.20
N ALA A 41 5.12 -0.90 7.87
CA ALA A 41 4.14 0.12 8.28
C ALA A 41 2.73 -0.13 7.71
N PHE A 42 2.61 -0.76 6.54
CA PHE A 42 1.31 -1.13 5.98
C PHE A 42 0.64 -2.31 6.68
N PHE A 43 1.40 -3.13 7.41
CA PHE A 43 0.90 -4.27 8.19
C PHE A 43 1.01 -4.06 9.71
N SER A 44 1.23 -2.81 10.15
CA SER A 44 1.12 -2.45 11.57
C SER A 44 -0.35 -2.30 11.97
N ILE A 45 -0.73 -2.70 13.19
CA ILE A 45 -2.10 -2.53 13.69
C ILE A 45 -2.50 -1.04 13.71
N ASP A 46 -1.56 -0.15 13.98
CA ASP A 46 -1.85 1.29 14.13
C ASP A 46 -2.11 2.00 12.78
N ASN A 47 -1.65 1.43 11.66
CA ASN A 47 -1.64 2.11 10.36
C ASN A 47 -2.18 1.25 9.19
N SER A 48 -2.41 -0.05 9.40
CA SER A 48 -2.96 -0.94 8.37
C SER A 48 -4.44 -0.65 8.12
N THR A 49 -4.87 -0.83 6.86
CA THR A 49 -6.25 -0.55 6.46
C THR A 49 -6.80 -1.66 5.58
N GLY A 50 -8.12 -1.89 5.64
CA GLY A 50 -8.81 -2.85 4.79
C GLY A 50 -8.15 -4.23 4.79
N LYS A 51 -7.75 -4.71 3.60
CA LYS A 51 -7.17 -6.05 3.41
C LYS A 51 -5.86 -6.28 4.18
N GLN A 52 -5.05 -5.24 4.41
CA GLN A 52 -3.81 -5.39 5.17
C GLN A 52 -4.12 -5.69 6.63
N LEU A 53 -5.07 -4.97 7.21
CA LEU A 53 -5.53 -5.20 8.57
C LEU A 53 -6.23 -6.56 8.72
N ASP A 54 -6.94 -7.02 7.68
CA ASP A 54 -7.53 -8.36 7.65
C ASP A 54 -6.47 -9.46 7.70
N ALA A 55 -5.40 -9.34 6.91
CA ALA A 55 -4.28 -10.28 6.95
C ALA A 55 -3.60 -10.32 8.33
N VAL A 56 -3.40 -9.16 8.96
CA VAL A 56 -2.87 -9.08 10.34
C VAL A 56 -3.84 -9.72 11.33
N GLY A 57 -5.14 -9.45 11.20
CA GLY A 57 -6.20 -10.04 12.01
C GLY A 57 -6.20 -11.56 11.95
N GLU A 58 -6.08 -12.13 10.75
CA GLU A 58 -5.98 -13.59 10.56
C GLU A 58 -4.74 -14.16 11.27
N TRP A 59 -3.59 -13.49 11.22
CA TRP A 59 -2.38 -13.94 11.90
C TRP A 59 -2.51 -13.96 13.43
N ILE A 60 -3.21 -12.99 14.00
CA ILE A 60 -3.45 -12.90 15.46
C ILE A 60 -4.72 -13.63 15.90
N GLY A 61 -5.41 -14.32 14.98
CA GLY A 61 -6.62 -15.10 15.28
C GLY A 61 -7.88 -14.25 15.52
N LEU A 62 -7.89 -12.98 15.11
CA LEU A 62 -9.03 -12.08 15.20
C LEU A 62 -9.72 -11.93 13.84
N SER A 63 -11.01 -12.25 13.80
CA SER A 63 -11.85 -12.04 12.62
C SER A 63 -12.71 -10.79 12.79
N ARG A 64 -13.02 -10.10 11.68
CA ARG A 64 -14.03 -9.02 11.66
C ARG A 64 -15.44 -9.49 12.03
N PHE A 65 -15.69 -10.79 11.97
CA PHE A 65 -16.99 -11.36 12.25
C PHE A 65 -17.12 -11.76 13.72
N VAL A 66 -18.07 -11.15 14.43
CA VAL A 66 -18.46 -11.56 15.77
C VAL A 66 -19.35 -12.79 15.65
N LYS A 67 -18.86 -13.95 16.14
CA LYS A 67 -19.60 -15.23 16.09
C LYS A 67 -20.80 -15.28 17.03
N THR A 68 -20.88 -14.39 18.00
CA THR A 68 -21.98 -14.34 18.96
C THR A 68 -23.23 -13.76 18.29
N PRO A 69 -24.37 -14.49 18.26
CA PRO A 69 -25.61 -13.92 17.75
C PRO A 69 -26.00 -12.72 18.61
N ILE A 70 -26.19 -11.57 17.97
CA ILE A 70 -26.58 -10.34 18.66
C ILE A 70 -28.03 -10.50 19.11
N LYS A 71 -28.24 -10.92 20.36
CA LYS A 71 -29.57 -11.03 20.96
C LYS A 71 -29.97 -9.69 21.58
N GLY A 72 -31.14 -9.16 21.21
CA GLY A 72 -31.72 -7.96 21.81
C GLY A 72 -31.19 -6.63 21.27
N VAL A 73 -30.96 -6.51 19.96
CA VAL A 73 -30.47 -5.25 19.35
C VAL A 73 -31.60 -4.21 19.28
N TYR A 74 -31.48 -3.14 20.07
CA TYR A 74 -32.43 -2.02 20.10
C TYR A 74 -32.20 -0.99 18.97
N PHE A 75 -31.05 -1.03 18.28
CA PHE A 75 -30.69 -0.12 17.20
C PHE A 75 -30.13 -0.86 15.98
N PHE A 76 -30.90 -0.87 14.88
CA PHE A 76 -30.43 -1.23 13.54
C PHE A 76 -30.47 0.05 12.69
N THR A 77 -29.32 0.53 12.21
CA THR A 77 -29.29 1.71 11.33
C THR A 77 -29.66 1.27 9.91
N GLY A 78 -30.79 1.79 9.43
CA GLY A 78 -31.55 1.24 8.32
C GLY A 78 -30.90 1.39 6.94
N TYR A 79 -31.04 0.34 6.14
CA TYR A 79 -31.00 0.43 4.67
C TYR A 79 -32.34 1.00 4.17
N ARG A 80 -32.34 2.26 3.74
CA ARG A 80 -33.48 2.88 3.06
C ARG A 80 -33.58 2.33 1.63
N LYS A 81 -34.42 1.31 1.42
CA LYS A 81 -34.79 0.86 0.06
C LYS A 81 -35.78 1.86 -0.52
N SER A 82 -35.27 2.81 -1.30
CA SER A 82 -36.09 3.65 -2.18
C SER A 82 -36.70 2.77 -3.29
N ARG A 83 -38.03 2.63 -3.27
CA ARG A 83 -38.90 2.30 -4.41
C ARG A 83 -40.35 2.27 -3.90
N ILE A 84 -41.11 3.35 -4.13
CA ILE A 84 -42.26 3.46 -5.06
C ILE A 84 -42.32 4.94 -5.47
#